data_AF-A0A7W1YQF3-F1
#
_entry.id   AF-A0A7W1YQF3-F1
#
_cell.length_a   1.000
_cell.length_b   1.000
_cell.length_c   1.000
_cell.angle_alpha   90.00
_cell.angle_beta   90.00
_cell.angle_gamma   90.00
#
_symmetry.space_group_name_H-M   'P 1'
#
loop_
_entity.id
_entity.type
_entity.pdbx_description
1 polymer ?
#
loop_
_entity_poly.entity_id
_entity_poly.type
_entity_poly.pdbx_seq_one_letter_code
_entity_poly.pdbx_strand_id
1 'polypeptide(L)'
;MEVAAIPDFEPCIHRWLRDYREATKQTRKTLATYLGVTEAMIKKVEMGKRRLGKQPLGRLVSLLGLPSDQQAAFIEFARSCASVCVKHFETGFRRV
;
A
#
# COMPACT_ATOMS: atom_id res chain seq x y z
N MET A 1 -8.34 -9.45 19.49
CA MET A 1 -7.44 -9.15 18.34
C MET A 1 -8.34 -8.98 17.14
N GLU A 2 -8.66 -7.74 16.81
CA GLU A 2 -9.56 -7.43 15.70
C GLU A 2 -8.74 -7.50 14.41
N VAL A 3 -8.89 -8.61 13.68
CA VAL A 3 -8.33 -8.75 12.33
C VAL A 3 -8.92 -7.63 11.49
N ALA A 4 -8.07 -6.74 10.98
CA ALA A 4 -8.48 -5.68 10.08
C ALA A 4 -9.11 -6.36 8.85
N ALA A 5 -10.44 -6.45 8.84
CA ALA A 5 -11.19 -6.95 7.71
C ALA A 5 -10.71 -6.19 6.47
N ILE A 6 -10.35 -6.92 5.42
CA ILE A 6 -9.98 -6.34 4.13
C ILE A 6 -11.19 -5.50 3.71
N PRO A 7 -11.12 -4.15 3.73
CA PRO A 7 -12.32 -3.33 3.59
C PRO A 7 -12.89 -3.48 2.18
N ASP A 8 -14.19 -3.72 2.09
CA ASP A 8 -14.84 -4.26 0.90
C ASP A 8 -14.70 -3.39 -0.36
N PHE A 9 -14.55 -2.06 -0.29
CA PHE A 9 -14.49 -1.25 -1.52
C PHE A 9 -13.69 0.04 -1.37
N GLU A 10 -12.37 -0.04 -1.55
CA GLU A 10 -11.56 1.08 -2.03
C GLU A 10 -10.48 0.54 -2.98
N PRO A 11 -10.38 1.05 -4.22
CA PRO A 11 -9.88 0.27 -5.36
C PRO A 11 -8.37 0.04 -5.34
N CYS A 12 -7.67 0.45 -4.27
CA CYS A 12 -6.25 0.65 -4.34
C CYS A 12 -5.45 0.62 -3.03
N ILE A 13 -4.36 -0.15 -3.04
CA ILE A 13 -3.47 -0.31 -1.89
C ILE A 13 -2.82 0.99 -1.39
N HIS A 14 -2.60 1.98 -2.26
CA HIS A 14 -2.02 3.26 -1.83
C HIS A 14 -2.93 4.01 -0.86
N ARG A 15 -4.24 4.00 -1.12
CA ARG A 15 -5.26 4.64 -0.29
C ARG A 15 -5.49 3.84 0.97
N TRP A 16 -5.68 2.53 0.82
CA TRP A 16 -5.78 1.60 1.95
C TRP A 16 -4.60 1.74 2.91
N LEU A 17 -3.35 1.87 2.42
CA LEU A 17 -2.16 1.98 3.27
C LEU A 17 -2.15 3.28 4.07
N ARG A 18 -2.61 4.39 3.46
CA ARG A 18 -2.75 5.68 4.14
C ARG A 18 -3.80 5.58 5.24
N ASP A 19 -4.95 5.02 4.92
CA ASP A 19 -6.10 4.96 5.82
C ASP A 19 -5.82 3.99 6.98
N TYR A 20 -5.15 2.85 6.70
CA TYR A 20 -4.59 1.96 7.72
C TYR A 20 -3.62 2.68 8.66
N ARG A 21 -2.68 3.46 8.10
CA ARG A 21 -1.71 4.23 8.89
C ARG A 21 -2.41 5.23 9.82
N GLU A 22 -3.45 5.91 9.32
CA GLU A 22 -4.20 6.90 10.08
C GLU A 22 -5.06 6.26 11.17
N ALA A 23 -5.76 5.17 10.85
CA ALA A 23 -6.55 4.39 11.80
C ALA A 23 -5.68 3.80 12.94
N THR A 24 -4.47 3.34 12.61
CA THR A 24 -3.51 2.80 13.58
C THR A 24 -2.62 3.85 14.24
N LYS A 25 -2.82 5.14 13.92
CA LYS A 25 -2.02 6.29 14.41
C LYS A 25 -0.51 6.10 14.21
N GLN A 26 -0.10 5.34 13.20
CA GLN A 26 1.32 5.15 12.89
C GLN A 26 1.88 6.35 12.13
N THR A 27 3.14 6.67 12.38
CA THR A 27 3.85 7.63 11.53
C THR A 27 4.34 6.94 10.26
N ARG A 28 4.55 7.70 9.18
CA ARG A 28 5.14 7.16 7.95
C ARG A 28 6.52 6.57 8.20
N LYS A 29 7.31 7.19 9.08
CA LYS A 29 8.62 6.70 9.52
C LYS A 29 8.52 5.32 10.19
N THR A 30 7.58 5.17 11.13
CA THR A 30 7.34 3.89 11.83
C THR A 30 6.95 2.78 10.84
N LEU A 31 5.99 3.06 9.96
CA LEU A 31 5.57 2.11 8.93
C LEU A 31 6.71 1.78 7.96
N ALA A 32 7.50 2.77 7.57
CA ALA A 32 8.67 2.56 6.72
C ALA A 32 9.70 1.63 7.35
N THR A 33 9.99 1.79 8.64
CA THR A 33 10.87 0.90 9.41
C THR A 33 10.36 -0.55 9.39
N TYR A 34 9.08 -0.78 9.68
CA TYR A 34 8.49 -2.13 9.64
C TYR A 34 8.60 -2.75 8.25
N LEU A 35 8.31 -1.97 7.21
CA LEU A 35 8.36 -2.44 5.82
C LEU A 35 9.78 -2.49 5.24
N GLY A 36 10.80 -2.03 5.98
CA GLY A 36 12.19 -1.99 5.51
C GLY A 36 12.43 -1.05 4.34
N VAL A 37 11.66 0.03 4.26
CA VAL A 37 11.75 1.04 3.20
C VAL A 37 11.99 2.41 3.80
N THR A 38 12.24 3.41 2.96
CA THR A 38 12.39 4.80 3.41
C THR A 38 11.02 5.46 3.62
N GLU A 39 10.94 6.45 4.50
CA GLU A 39 9.72 7.25 4.68
C GLU A 39 9.27 7.91 3.36
N ALA A 40 10.23 8.38 2.56
CA ALA A 40 9.97 8.94 1.23
C ALA A 40 9.33 7.92 0.27
N MET A 41 9.66 6.62 0.39
CA MET A 41 9.02 5.54 -0.36
C MET A 41 7.57 5.38 0.06
N ILE A 42 7.28 5.33 1.37
CA ILE A 42 5.90 5.26 1.89
C ILE A 42 5.07 6.43 1.38
N LYS A 43 5.60 7.65 1.46
CA LYS A 43 4.93 8.85 0.91
C LYS A 43 4.61 8.68 -0.59
N LYS A 44 5.54 8.18 -1.41
CA LYS A 44 5.30 7.94 -2.84
C LYS A 44 4.29 6.82 -3.09
N VAL A 45 4.28 5.80 -2.25
CA VAL A 45 3.30 4.71 -2.31
C VAL A 45 1.91 5.25 -2.00
N GLU A 46 1.71 5.95 -0.88
CA GLU A 46 0.42 6.56 -0.49
C GLU A 46 -0.12 7.52 -1.56
N MET A 47 0.76 8.20 -2.28
CA MET A 47 0.41 9.09 -3.40
C MET A 47 0.13 8.35 -4.73
N GLY A 48 0.22 7.02 -4.76
CA GLY A 48 0.06 6.22 -5.98
C GLY A 48 1.23 6.34 -6.97
N LYS A 49 2.29 7.09 -6.65
CA LYS A 49 3.45 7.34 -7.52
C LYS A 49 4.44 6.18 -7.57
N ARG A 50 4.34 5.22 -6.65
CA ARG A 50 5.21 4.06 -6.60
C ARG A 50 4.49 2.83 -6.10
N ARG A 51 4.87 1.67 -6.64
CA ARG A 51 4.36 0.35 -6.21
C ARG A 51 5.23 -0.22 -5.09
N LEU A 52 4.60 -0.91 -4.14
CA LEU A 52 5.33 -1.76 -3.20
C LEU A 52 5.85 -3.00 -3.93
N GLY A 53 7.13 -3.32 -3.72
CA GLY A 53 7.73 -4.54 -4.24
C GLY A 53 7.31 -5.77 -3.42
N LYS A 54 7.66 -6.97 -3.90
CA LYS A 54 7.31 -8.25 -3.22
C LYS A 54 7.73 -8.29 -1.75
N GLN A 55 8.95 -7.85 -1.44
CA GLN A 55 9.49 -7.95 -0.06
C GLN A 55 8.78 -6.99 0.91
N PRO A 56 8.64 -5.67 0.64
CA PRO A 56 7.82 -4.79 1.48
C PRO A 56 6.37 -5.25 1.62
N LEU A 57 5.79 -5.82 0.56
CA LEU A 57 4.42 -6.32 0.58
C LEU A 57 4.28 -7.56 1.48
N GLY A 58 5.26 -8.48 1.44
CA GLY A 58 5.30 -9.62 2.36
C GLY A 58 5.41 -9.18 3.82
N ARG A 59 6.23 -8.17 4.12
CA ARG A 59 6.32 -7.60 5.48
C ARG A 59 5.01 -6.95 5.92
N LEU A 60 4.30 -6.28 5.01
CA LEU A 60 2.99 -5.70 5.28
C LEU A 60 1.96 -6.79 5.60
N VAL A 61 1.95 -7.87 4.84
CA VAL A 61 1.10 -9.04 5.11
C VAL A 61 1.40 -9.65 6.48
N SER A 62 2.69 -9.79 6.83
CA SER A 62 3.10 -10.25 8.17
C SER A 62 2.68 -9.29 9.29
N LEU A 63 2.77 -7.98 9.05
CA LEU A 63 2.33 -6.95 10.01
C LEU A 63 0.83 -7.02 10.27
N LEU A 64 0.03 -7.33 9.24
CA LEU A 64 -1.41 -7.50 9.33
C LEU A 64 -1.82 -8.84 9.98
N GLY A 65 -0.89 -9.79 10.13
CA GLY A 65 -1.19 -11.12 10.66
C GLY A 65 -2.15 -11.92 9.78
N LEU A 66 -2.17 -11.66 8.47
CA LEU A 66 -3.11 -12.32 7.56
C LEU A 66 -2.80 -13.83 7.46
N PRO A 67 -3.81 -14.70 7.57
CA PRO A 67 -3.65 -16.13 7.34
C PRO A 67 -3.36 -16.40 5.85
N SER A 68 -2.66 -17.49 5.55
CA SER A 68 -2.08 -17.79 4.23
C SER A 68 -3.06 -17.71 3.06
N ASP A 69 -4.33 -18.06 3.30
CA ASP A 69 -5.45 -17.95 2.37
C ASP A 69 -5.77 -16.50 1.98
N GLN A 70 -5.68 -15.57 2.93
CA GLN A 70 -5.91 -14.14 2.69
C GLN A 70 -4.67 -13.42 2.16
N GLN A 71 -3.47 -13.96 2.38
CA GLN A 71 -2.23 -13.35 1.89
C GLN A 71 -2.20 -13.26 0.36
N ALA A 72 -2.59 -14.33 -0.32
CA ALA A 72 -2.61 -14.37 -1.78
C ALA A 72 -3.58 -13.34 -2.35
N ALA A 73 -4.81 -13.30 -1.83
CA ALA A 73 -5.83 -12.34 -2.21
C ALA A 73 -5.38 -10.88 -1.97
N PHE A 74 -4.74 -10.61 -0.82
CA PHE A 74 -4.21 -9.29 -0.51
C PHE A 74 -3.05 -8.89 -1.44
N ILE A 75 -2.16 -9.82 -1.77
CA ILE A 75 -1.06 -9.58 -2.71
C ILE A 75 -1.60 -9.30 -4.11
N GLU A 76 -2.62 -10.03 -4.55
CA GLU A 76 -3.28 -9.81 -5.82
C GLU A 76 -3.96 -8.43 -5.87
N PHE A 77 -4.73 -8.09 -4.83
CA PHE A 77 -5.32 -6.76 -4.65
C PHE A 77 -4.28 -5.64 -4.75
N ALA A 78 -3.16 -5.79 -4.03
CA ALA A 78 -2.05 -4.84 -4.06
C ALA A 78 -1.48 -4.60 -5.47
N ARG A 79 -1.48 -5.65 -6.29
CA ARG A 79 -0.95 -5.63 -7.66
C ARG A 79 -1.98 -5.12 -8.68
N SER A 80 -3.26 -5.39 -8.48
CA SER A 80 -4.35 -5.01 -9.37
C SER A 80 -4.62 -3.50 -9.37
N CYS A 81 -4.47 -2.83 -8.22
CA CYS A 81 -4.47 -1.36 -8.16
C CYS A 81 -3.37 -0.71 -9.00
N ALA A 82 -2.25 -1.41 -9.06
CA ALA A 82 -1.00 -0.86 -9.50
C ALA A 82 -1.03 -0.58 -11.02
N SER A 83 -1.86 -1.29 -11.78
CA SER A 83 -2.06 -1.12 -13.24
C SER A 83 -3.05 -0.02 -13.58
N VAL A 84 -3.96 0.34 -12.66
CA VAL A 84 -5.02 1.32 -12.90
C VAL A 84 -4.56 2.75 -12.56
N CYS A 85 -3.76 2.93 -11.50
CA CYS A 85 -3.34 4.26 -11.04
C CYS A 85 -2.25 4.96 -11.87
N VAL A 86 -1.63 4.29 -12.85
CA VAL A 86 -0.67 4.96 -13.75
C VAL A 86 -1.40 5.84 -14.79
N LYS A 87 -2.68 5.53 -15.09
CA LYS A 87 -3.43 6.17 -16.18
C LYS A 87 -4.10 7.50 -15.84
N HIS A 88 -4.02 7.98 -14.59
CA HIS A 88 -4.56 9.30 -14.20
C HIS A 88 -3.48 10.37 -13.96
N PHE A 89 -2.19 10.06 -14.21
CA PHE A 89 -1.07 10.99 -14.07
C PHE A 89 -0.50 11.44 -15.44
N GLU A 90 -1.28 11.36 -16.52
CA GLU A 90 -0.89 11.76 -17.88
C GLU A 90 -1.58 13.04 -18.38
N THR A 91 -1.81 14.01 -17.49
CA THR A 91 -2.08 15.40 -17.92
C THR A 91 -1.18 16.35 -17.15
N GLY A 92 0.04 16.57 -17.65
CA GLY A 92 0.89 17.63 -17.09
C GLY A 92 2.40 17.58 -17.33
N PHE A 93 2.95 16.64 -18.10
CA PHE A 93 4.36 16.72 -18.51
C PHE A 93 4.48 17.43 -19.86
N ARG A 94 4.42 18.77 -19.84
CA ARG A 94 4.78 19.62 -20.98
C ARG A 94 6.29 19.44 -21.21
N ARG A 95 6.68 18.77 -22.30
CA ARG A 95 8.03 18.94 -22.85
C ARG A 95 8.15 20.40 -23.27
N VAL A 96 9.15 21.09 -22.71
CA VAL A 96 9.75 22.27 -23.32
C VAL A 96 11.09 21.86 -23.90
#